data_AF-E3NS47-F1
#
_entry.id   AF-E3NS47-F1
#
_cell.length_a   1.000
_cell.length_b   1.000
_cell.length_c   1.000
_cell.angle_alpha   90.00
_cell.angle_beta   90.00
_cell.angle_gamma   90.00
#
_symmetry.space_group_name_H-M   'P 1'
#
loop_
_entity.id
_entity.type
_entity.pdbx_description
1 polymer ?
#
loop_
_entity_poly.entity_id
_entity_poly.type
_entity_poly.pdbx_seq_one_letter_code
_entity_poly.pdbx_strand_id
1 'polypeptide(L)'
;MRSAVFETVKVCIQLISSILAILLNSFLIYLIITKSPKKMGNYRSLMCLFCGISILFAALDLIVRPNIYSRGSAFFMMTDLRGSYFSKDVAQLLICE
;
A
#
# COMPACT_ATOMS: atom_id res chain seq x y z
N MET A 1 -3.94 -23.21 -16.47
CA MET A 1 -5.16 -22.37 -16.43
C MET A 1 -5.51 -21.88 -15.03
N ARG A 2 -5.55 -22.74 -13.99
CA ARG A 2 -5.90 -22.31 -12.62
C ARG A 2 -4.96 -21.20 -12.08
N SER A 3 -3.65 -21.27 -12.29
CA SER A 3 -2.70 -20.26 -11.81
C SER A 3 -2.91 -18.84 -12.34
N ALA A 4 -3.27 -18.68 -13.63
CA ALA A 4 -3.46 -17.35 -14.23
C ALA A 4 -4.65 -16.60 -13.62
N VAL A 5 -5.74 -17.31 -13.32
CA VAL A 5 -6.94 -16.71 -12.69
C VAL A 5 -6.63 -16.22 -11.28
N PHE A 6 -5.83 -16.98 -10.51
CA PHE A 6 -5.46 -16.59 -9.15
C PHE A 6 -4.58 -15.34 -9.12
N GLU A 7 -3.63 -15.21 -10.04
CA GLU A 7 -2.79 -14.00 -10.10
C GLU A 7 -3.59 -12.77 -10.53
N THR A 8 -4.49 -12.90 -11.51
CA THR A 8 -5.39 -11.80 -11.88
C THR A 8 -6.28 -11.38 -10.72
N VAL A 9 -6.84 -12.33 -9.97
CA VAL A 9 -7.71 -12.03 -8.82
C VAL A 9 -6.93 -11.30 -7.70
N LYS A 10 -5.70 -11.73 -7.38
CA LYS A 10 -4.87 -11.01 -6.40
C LYS A 10 -4.63 -9.56 -6.84
N VAL A 11 -4.24 -9.35 -8.09
CA VAL A 11 -3.98 -8.01 -8.63
C VAL A 11 -5.23 -7.14 -8.55
N CYS A 12 -6.40 -7.67 -8.90
CA CYS A 12 -7.67 -6.96 -8.80
C CYS A 12 -8.01 -6.57 -7.36
N ILE A 13 -7.90 -7.50 -6.41
CA ILE A 13 -8.19 -7.23 -4.99
C ILE A 13 -7.24 -6.15 -4.46
N GLN A 14 -5.96 -6.25 -4.79
CA GLN A 14 -4.95 -5.32 -4.32
C GLN A 14 -5.16 -3.93 -4.91
N LEU A 15 -5.47 -3.82 -6.21
CA LEU A 15 -5.89 -2.56 -6.83
C LEU A 15 -7.09 -1.91 -6.13
N ILE A 16 -8.15 -2.68 -5.93
CA ILE A 16 -9.38 -2.17 -5.29
C ILE A 16 -9.09 -1.72 -3.86
N SER A 17 -8.31 -2.52 -3.12
CA SER A 17 -7.90 -2.20 -1.75
C SER A 17 -7.08 -0.92 -1.68
N SER A 18 -6.06 -0.76 -2.54
CA SER A 18 -5.23 0.45 -2.55
C SER A 18 -6.04 1.70 -2.92
N ILE A 19 -6.93 1.60 -3.92
CA ILE A 19 -7.81 2.73 -4.31
C ILE A 19 -8.72 3.12 -3.15
N LEU A 20 -9.35 2.13 -2.51
CA LEU A 20 -10.25 2.36 -1.38
C LEU A 20 -9.51 2.93 -0.17
N ALA A 21 -8.29 2.48 0.11
CA ALA A 21 -7.43 3.03 1.16
C ALA A 21 -7.11 4.51 0.91
N ILE A 22 -6.73 4.89 -0.31
CA ILE A 22 -6.43 6.29 -0.66
C ILE A 22 -7.69 7.16 -0.49
N LEU A 23 -8.84 6.69 -0.98
CA LEU A 23 -10.12 7.41 -0.88
C LEU A 23 -10.55 7.62 0.57
N LEU A 24 -10.52 6.57 1.39
CA LEU A 24 -10.92 6.63 2.80
C LEU A 24 -9.97 7.49 3.64
N ASN A 25 -8.66 7.36 3.45
CA ASN A 25 -7.69 8.20 4.16
C ASN A 25 -7.80 9.68 3.75
N SER A 26 -8.05 9.97 2.48
CA SER A 26 -8.32 11.34 2.00
C SER A 26 -9.60 11.90 2.60
N PHE A 27 -10.66 11.09 2.67
CA PHE A 27 -11.91 11.47 3.32
C PHE A 27 -11.73 11.71 4.83
N LEU A 28 -10.92 10.90 5.51
CA LEU A 28 -10.57 11.10 6.91
C LEU A 28 -9.84 12.43 7.12
N ILE A 29 -8.86 12.76 6.29
CA ILE A 29 -8.16 14.05 6.33
C ILE A 29 -9.15 15.20 6.14
N TYR A 30 -10.07 15.09 5.17
CA TYR A 30 -11.13 16.09 4.98
C TYR A 30 -12.00 16.24 6.24
N LEU A 31 -12.37 15.14 6.89
CA LEU A 31 -13.16 15.17 8.13
C LEU A 31 -12.38 15.80 9.29
N ILE A 32 -11.08 15.48 9.43
CA ILE A 32 -10.17 16.05 10.43
C ILE A 32 -10.00 17.55 10.22
N ILE A 33 -9.99 18.01 8.97
CA ILE A 33 -9.89 19.43 8.65
C ILE A 33 -11.21 20.14 9.01
N THR A 34 -12.34 19.58 8.59
CA THR A 34 -13.64 20.27 8.59
C THR A 34 -14.40 20.15 9.91
N LYS A 35 -14.28 19.02 10.62
CA LYS A 35 -15.11 18.67 11.79
C LYS A 35 -14.31 18.53 13.10
N SER A 36 -12.98 18.61 13.09
CA SER A 36 -12.18 18.43 14.31
C SER A 36 -12.24 19.68 15.22
N PRO A 37 -12.78 19.57 16.45
CA PRO A 37 -12.86 20.69 17.38
C PRO A 37 -11.48 21.08 17.93
N LYS A 38 -11.22 22.39 18.03
CA LYS A 38 -9.94 23.00 18.49
C LYS A 38 -9.42 22.55 19.87
N LYS A 39 -10.21 21.79 20.66
CA LYS A 39 -9.80 21.26 21.97
C LYS A 39 -8.79 20.11 21.92
N MET A 40 -8.55 19.51 20.75
CA MET A 40 -7.59 18.41 20.55
C MET A 40 -6.40 18.84 19.68
N GLY A 41 -5.77 19.98 20.02
CA GLY A 41 -4.75 20.63 19.18
C GLY A 41 -3.60 19.71 18.74
N ASN A 42 -2.92 19.03 19.67
CA ASN A 42 -1.79 18.15 19.34
C ASN A 42 -2.22 16.85 18.65
N TYR A 43 -3.41 16.34 18.98
CA TYR A 43 -3.92 15.07 18.47
C TYR A 43 -4.37 15.15 17.00
N ARG A 44 -4.75 16.34 16.53
CA ARG A 44 -5.08 16.59 15.12
C ARG A 44 -3.90 16.28 14.18
N SER A 45 -2.69 16.64 14.59
CA SER A 45 -1.47 16.35 13.83
C SER A 45 -1.17 14.84 13.80
N LEU A 46 -1.38 14.12 14.90
CA LEU A 46 -1.23 12.66 14.95
C LEU A 46 -2.20 11.95 14.00
N MET A 47 -3.46 12.38 13.95
CA MET A 47 -4.45 11.79 13.03
C MET A 47 -4.11 12.05 11.56
N CYS A 48 -3.65 13.26 11.22
CA CYS A 48 -3.19 13.56 9.87
C CYS A 48 -1.93 12.76 9.50
N LEU A 49 -1.00 12.58 10.44
CA LEU A 49 0.19 11.75 10.23
C LEU A 49 -0.17 10.29 10.00
N PHE A 50 -1.12 9.74 10.77
CA PHE A 50 -1.60 8.37 10.57
C PHE A 50 -2.20 8.17 9.18
N CYS A 51 -3.02 9.11 8.72
CA CYS A 51 -3.60 9.06 7.38
C CYS A 51 -2.51 9.20 6.30
N GLY A 52 -1.53 10.09 6.49
CA GLY A 52 -0.41 10.28 5.57
C GLY A 52 0.47 9.03 5.44
N ILE A 53 0.80 8.40 6.56
CA ILE A 53 1.55 7.14 6.60
C ILE A 53 0.73 6.02 5.93
N SER A 54 -0.58 5.95 6.14
CA SER A 54 -1.44 4.96 5.49
C SER A 54 -1.49 5.14 3.96
N ILE A 55 -1.55 6.38 3.47
CA ILE A 55 -1.46 6.66 2.01
C ILE A 55 -0.08 6.26 1.47
N LEU A 56 1.00 6.54 2.21
CA LEU A 56 2.35 6.13 1.83
C LEU A 56 2.44 4.60 1.73
N PHE A 57 1.94 3.86 2.71
CA PHE A 57 1.90 2.40 2.66
C PHE A 57 1.05 1.86 1.51
N ALA A 58 -0.10 2.46 1.21
CA ALA A 58 -0.91 2.07 0.06
C ALA A 58 -0.18 2.31 -1.28
N ALA A 59 0.63 3.36 -1.37
CA ALA A 59 1.48 3.63 -2.54
C ALA A 59 2.63 2.62 -2.64
N LEU A 60 3.28 2.27 -1.52
CA LEU A 60 4.31 1.24 -1.48
C LEU A 60 3.75 -0.12 -1.92
N ASP A 61 2.55 -0.47 -1.47
CA ASP A 61 1.87 -1.72 -1.87
C ASP A 61 1.59 -1.78 -3.39
N LEU A 62 1.23 -0.63 -3.99
CA LEU A 62 1.07 -0.48 -5.44
C LEU A 62 2.38 -0.59 -6.23
N ILE A 63 3.49 -0.15 -5.65
CA ILE A 63 4.83 -0.18 -6.27
C ILE A 63 5.43 -1.58 -6.19
N VAL A 64 5.34 -2.21 -5.02
CA VAL A 64 6.02 -3.47 -4.74
C VAL A 64 5.38 -4.62 -5.50
N ARG A 65 4.06 -4.58 -5.76
CA ARG A 65 3.30 -5.63 -6.47
C ARG A 65 3.90 -7.02 -6.23
N PRO A 66 3.86 -7.51 -4.99
CA PRO A 66 4.53 -8.75 -4.66
C PRO A 66 3.85 -9.91 -5.39
N ASN A 67 4.49 -10.43 -6.43
CA ASN A 67 3.99 -11.62 -7.11
C ASN A 67 4.51 -12.84 -6.34
N ILE A 68 3.70 -13.29 -5.37
CA ILE A 68 4.04 -14.42 -4.50
C ILE A 68 3.80 -15.71 -5.27
N TYR A 69 4.87 -16.28 -5.81
CA TYR A 69 4.87 -17.62 -6.36
C TYR A 69 5.15 -18.62 -5.24
N SER A 70 4.12 -19.34 -4.81
CA SER A 70 4.24 -20.46 -3.88
C SER A 70 4.29 -21.77 -4.66
N ARG A 71 5.42 -22.49 -4.59
CA ARG A 71 5.56 -23.85 -5.14
C ARG A 71 6.04 -24.77 -4.00
N GLY A 72 5.13 -25.55 -3.41
CA GLY A 72 5.45 -26.41 -2.26
C GLY A 72 5.55 -25.63 -0.93
N SER A 73 6.48 -25.99 -0.04
CA SER A 73 6.64 -25.35 1.29
C SER A 73 7.53 -24.09 1.30
N ALA A 74 7.85 -23.54 0.13
CA ALA A 74 8.63 -22.32 0.00
C ALA A 74 7.83 -21.26 -0.76
N PHE A 75 7.67 -20.09 -0.13
CA PHE A 75 7.05 -18.91 -0.71
C PHE A 75 8.17 -17.99 -1.22
N PHE A 76 8.23 -17.76 -2.53
CA PHE A 76 9.14 -16.78 -3.11
C PHE A 76 8.33 -15.58 -3.61
N MET A 77 8.61 -14.41 -3.03
CA MET A 77 8.09 -13.14 -3.50
C MET A 77 9.09 -12.59 -4.53
N MET A 78 8.69 -12.52 -5.80
CA MET A 78 9.54 -11.98 -6.87
C MET A 78 8.82 -10.78 -7.49
N THR A 79 9.43 -9.62 -7.41
CA THR A 79 8.96 -8.39 -8.06
C THR A 79 9.83 -8.10 -9.26
N ASP A 80 9.23 -8.06 -10.45
CA ASP A 80 9.95 -7.73 -11.68
C ASP A 80 10.23 -6.22 -11.75
N LEU A 81 11.52 -5.86 -11.69
CA LEU A 81 12.02 -4.49 -11.70
C LEU A 81 12.40 -3.99 -13.11
N ARG A 82 12.17 -4.78 -14.17
CA ARG A 82 12.71 -4.50 -15.53
C ARG A 82 12.17 -3.25 -16.23
N GLY A 83 11.23 -2.51 -15.63
CA GLY A 83 10.73 -1.23 -16.17
C GLY A 83 10.53 -0.12 -15.13
N SER A 84 10.93 -0.34 -13.87
CA SER A 84 10.69 0.63 -12.80
C SER A 84 11.82 1.65 -12.72
N TYR A 85 11.46 2.94 -12.69
CA TYR A 85 12.36 4.11 -12.64
C TYR A 85 13.13 4.25 -11.30
N PHE A 86 13.15 3.22 -10.47
CA PHE A 86 13.53 3.32 -9.06
C PHE A 86 14.75 2.45 -8.70
N SER A 87 15.62 3.02 -7.86
CA SER A 87 16.92 2.45 -7.48
C SER A 87 16.77 1.07 -6.84
N LYS A 88 17.69 0.16 -7.15
CA LYS A 88 17.72 -1.22 -6.61
C LYS A 88 17.77 -1.26 -5.08
N ASP A 89 18.24 -0.18 -4.44
CA ASP A 89 18.35 -0.05 -2.98
C ASP A 89 17.00 -0.03 -2.27
N VAL A 90 15.99 0.66 -2.82
CA VAL A 90 14.65 0.67 -2.19
C VAL A 90 13.95 -0.67 -2.31
N ALA A 91 14.23 -1.41 -3.39
CA ALA A 91 13.69 -2.75 -3.58
C ALA A 91 14.31 -3.73 -2.58
N GLN A 92 15.62 -3.63 -2.31
CA GLN A 92 16.26 -4.43 -1.27
C GLN A 92 15.77 -4.06 0.14
N LEU A 93 15.58 -2.78 0.44
CA LEU A 93 15.06 -2.34 1.74
C LEU A 93 13.66 -2.92 2.00
N LEU A 94 12.79 -2.89 1.00
CA LEU A 94 11.41 -3.40 1.07
C LEU A 94 11.30 -4.93 1.19
N ILE A 95 12.29 -5.67 0.69
CA ILE A 95 12.35 -7.14 0.80
C ILE A 95 12.99 -7.56 2.14
N CYS A 96 13.81 -6.69 2.74
CA CYS A 96 14.45 -6.91 4.03
C CYS A 96 13.61 -6.48 5.24
N GLU A 97 12.42 -5.90 5.04
CA GLU A 97 11.44 -5.65 6.11
C GLU A 97 10.64 -6.91 6.48
#